data_AF-A0A7S2J488-F1
#
_entry.id   AF-A0A7S2J488-F1
#
_cell.length_a   1.000
_cell.length_b   1.000
_cell.length_c   1.000
_cell.angle_alpha   90.00
_cell.angle_beta   90.00
_cell.angle_gamma   90.00
#
_symmetry.space_group_name_H-M   'P 1'
#
loop_
_entity.id
_entity.type
_entity.pdbx_description
1 polymer ?
#
loop_
_entity_poly.entity_id
_entity_poly.type
_entity_poly.pdbx_seq_one_letter_code
_entity_poly.pdbx_strand_id
1 'polypeptide(L)'
;MGDSAKQPLLGPRGLPEVSQKEVAQESAKMLKMLVAMLTVPRVVGIGSAFLVLTFGASGLYRVKLGKIAENDLGYLYLSAFVMSALVQWLNVYPMLFKQKLLIKGNMRANMCFFKMCVAGPATGKPTPYVVMEEEGVVGEYNRANRSMFHFNENLGGVLLNLLLAGFVFPLPAFVCVVVFALGRVLHQVGYASGGYGKHAPGFMLTMLAMFCLEGMVLIAALGAFGVL
;
A
#
# COMPACT_ATOMS: atom_id res chain seq x y z
N MET A 1 -39.03 25.94 1.79
CA MET A 1 -37.91 26.34 0.92
C MET A 1 -36.89 25.22 0.97
N GLY A 2 -36.94 24.31 -0.01
CA GLY A 2 -35.94 23.26 -0.13
C GLY A 2 -34.67 23.87 -0.68
N ASP A 3 -33.55 23.64 0.00
CA ASP A 3 -32.23 23.94 -0.50
C ASP A 3 -32.08 23.21 -1.84
N SER A 4 -32.19 23.93 -2.95
CA SER A 4 -31.89 23.37 -4.27
C SER A 4 -30.39 23.11 -4.26
N ALA A 5 -30.01 21.90 -3.84
CA ALA A 5 -28.63 21.44 -3.87
C ALA A 5 -28.13 21.67 -5.29
N LYS A 6 -27.29 22.71 -5.46
CA LYS A 6 -26.66 23.04 -6.74
C LYS A 6 -26.01 21.75 -7.22
N GLN A 7 -26.63 21.10 -8.20
CA GLN A 7 -26.05 19.92 -8.82
C GLN A 7 -24.65 20.31 -9.26
N PRO A 8 -23.60 19.55 -8.90
CA PRO A 8 -22.27 19.88 -9.35
C PRO A 8 -22.32 19.94 -10.88
N LEU A 9 -21.87 21.05 -11.45
CA LEU A 9 -21.65 21.15 -12.89
C LEU A 9 -20.63 20.06 -13.23
N LEU A 10 -21.14 18.94 -13.74
CA LEU A 10 -20.29 17.89 -14.28
C LEU A 10 -19.67 18.45 -15.54
N GLY A 11 -18.34 18.50 -15.59
CA GLY A 11 -17.63 18.85 -16.79
C GLY A 11 -17.83 17.81 -17.90
N PRO A 12 -17.28 18.05 -19.09
CA PRO A 12 -17.46 17.19 -20.28
C PRO A 12 -17.06 15.71 -20.10
N ARG A 13 -16.33 15.39 -19.02
CA ARG A 13 -15.84 14.05 -18.68
C ARG A 13 -16.67 13.36 -17.59
N GLY A 14 -17.82 13.92 -17.21
CA GLY A 14 -18.70 13.36 -16.16
C GLY A 14 -18.15 13.53 -14.74
N LEU A 15 -17.14 14.38 -14.56
CA LEU A 15 -16.53 14.71 -13.26
C LEU A 15 -16.71 16.20 -12.95
N PRO A 16 -16.78 16.61 -11.67
CA PRO A 16 -16.85 18.02 -11.32
C PRO A 16 -15.66 18.79 -11.90
N GLU A 17 -15.91 19.99 -12.44
CA GLU A 17 -14.83 20.94 -12.70
C GLU A 17 -14.38 21.56 -11.38
N VAL A 18 -13.08 21.58 -11.15
CA VAL A 18 -12.54 22.05 -9.87
C VAL A 18 -11.36 22.98 -10.01
N SER A 19 -11.35 24.01 -9.16
CA SER A 19 -10.30 25.01 -9.17
C SER A 19 -9.02 24.47 -8.52
N GLN A 20 -7.87 24.89 -9.05
CA GLN A 20 -6.57 24.50 -8.49
C GLN A 20 -6.39 24.95 -7.03
N LYS A 21 -7.02 26.07 -6.63
CA LYS A 21 -6.97 26.58 -5.26
C LYS A 21 -7.69 25.64 -4.28
N GLU A 22 -8.87 25.14 -4.63
CA GLU A 22 -9.61 24.17 -3.82
C GLU A 22 -8.86 22.86 -3.69
N VAL A 23 -8.28 22.36 -4.80
CA VAL A 23 -7.46 21.13 -4.79
C VAL A 23 -6.27 21.27 -3.85
N ALA A 24 -5.56 22.41 -3.85
CA ALA A 24 -4.40 22.64 -2.99
C ALA A 24 -4.79 22.69 -1.49
N GLN A 25 -5.88 23.36 -1.16
CA GLN A 25 -6.38 23.46 0.22
C GLN A 25 -6.79 22.10 0.78
N GLU A 26 -7.59 21.33 0.03
CA GLU A 26 -8.00 19.98 0.44
C GLU A 26 -6.78 19.05 0.53
N SER A 27 -5.82 19.18 -0.40
CA SER A 27 -4.58 18.40 -0.38
C SER A 27 -3.75 18.59 0.88
N ALA A 28 -3.60 19.83 1.34
CA ALA A 28 -2.86 20.14 2.57
C ALA A 28 -3.58 19.59 3.82
N LYS A 29 -4.90 19.69 3.86
CA LYS A 29 -5.71 19.16 4.97
C LYS A 29 -5.61 17.63 5.06
N MET A 30 -5.73 16.94 3.94
CA MET A 30 -5.59 15.48 3.87
C MET A 30 -4.20 15.04 4.27
N LEU A 31 -3.14 15.72 3.82
CA LEU A 31 -1.78 15.35 4.22
C LEU A 31 -1.62 15.35 5.74
N LYS A 32 -2.11 16.39 6.42
CA LYS A 32 -2.13 16.45 7.89
C LYS A 32 -2.94 15.30 8.50
N MET A 33 -4.12 15.02 7.95
CA MET A 33 -4.97 13.93 8.40
C MET A 33 -4.30 12.56 8.22
N LEU A 34 -3.62 12.31 7.09
CA LEU A 34 -2.91 11.07 6.82
C LEU A 34 -1.72 10.88 7.77
N VAL A 35 -0.96 11.95 8.05
CA VAL A 35 0.11 11.89 9.05
C VAL A 35 -0.46 11.50 10.41
N ALA A 36 -1.58 12.11 10.83
CA ALA A 36 -2.24 11.74 12.09
C ALA A 36 -2.75 10.28 12.09
N MET A 37 -3.40 9.83 11.00
CA MET A 37 -3.90 8.46 10.87
C MET A 37 -2.81 7.39 10.90
N LEU A 38 -1.61 7.71 10.39
CA LEU A 38 -0.47 6.79 10.41
C LEU A 38 0.28 6.80 11.75
N THR A 39 0.36 7.94 12.42
CA THR A 39 1.20 8.11 13.62
C THR A 39 0.45 7.84 14.91
N VAL A 40 -0.75 8.38 15.08
CA VAL A 40 -1.49 8.33 16.36
C VAL A 40 -1.81 6.88 16.77
N PRO A 41 -2.41 6.02 15.92
CA PRO A 41 -2.70 4.64 16.31
C PRO A 41 -1.43 3.84 16.64
N ARG A 42 -0.30 4.11 15.96
CA ARG A 42 0.97 3.45 16.24
C ARG A 42 1.55 3.87 17.58
N VAL A 43 1.55 5.18 17.89
CA VAL A 43 2.02 5.69 19.18
C VAL A 43 1.17 5.11 20.31
N VAL A 44 -0.16 5.09 20.16
CA VAL A 44 -1.07 4.49 21.13
C VAL A 44 -0.80 2.99 21.28
N GLY A 45 -0.66 2.24 20.18
CA GLY A 45 -0.39 0.80 20.22
C GLY A 45 0.95 0.48 20.90
N ILE A 46 2.03 1.16 20.51
CA ILE A 46 3.36 0.99 21.12
C ILE A 46 3.33 1.38 22.60
N GLY A 47 2.71 2.51 22.93
CA GLY A 47 2.55 2.98 24.31
C GLY A 47 1.80 1.96 25.16
N SER A 48 0.68 1.42 24.68
CA SER A 48 -0.08 0.38 25.39
C SER A 48 0.72 -0.90 25.59
N ALA A 49 1.47 -1.35 24.58
CA ALA A 49 2.31 -2.55 24.68
C ALA A 49 3.44 -2.35 25.71
N PHE A 50 4.04 -1.16 25.73
CA PHE A 50 5.05 -0.78 26.72
C PHE A 50 4.48 -0.77 28.14
N LEU A 51 3.29 -0.18 28.35
CA LEU A 51 2.63 -0.19 29.66
C LEU A 51 2.31 -1.62 30.14
N VAL A 52 1.86 -2.51 29.25
CA VAL A 52 1.63 -3.92 29.59
C VAL A 52 2.93 -4.63 29.98
N LEU A 53 4.03 -4.34 29.29
CA LEU A 53 5.33 -4.95 29.60
C LEU A 53 5.89 -4.46 30.95
N THR A 54 5.68 -3.17 31.28
CA THR A 54 6.20 -2.56 32.51
C THR A 54 5.33 -2.84 33.73
N PHE A 55 4.01 -2.75 33.61
CA PHE A 55 3.07 -2.80 34.74
C PHE A 55 2.19 -4.06 34.78
N GLY A 56 2.16 -4.87 33.72
CA GLY A 56 1.38 -6.12 33.67
C GLY A 56 2.12 -7.32 34.28
N ALA A 57 1.77 -8.53 33.84
CA ALA A 57 2.43 -9.80 34.20
C ALA A 57 3.84 -9.91 33.57
N SER A 58 4.70 -8.94 33.88
CA SER A 58 5.98 -8.69 33.23
C SER A 58 6.93 -9.89 33.28
N GLY A 59 6.87 -10.72 34.32
CA GLY A 59 7.66 -11.96 34.42
C GLY A 59 7.38 -12.94 33.27
N LEU A 60 6.12 -13.20 32.95
CA LEU A 60 5.74 -14.11 31.85
C LEU A 60 6.17 -13.56 30.48
N TYR A 61 6.03 -12.25 30.27
CA TYR A 61 6.43 -11.62 29.01
C TYR A 61 7.95 -11.59 28.84
N ARG A 62 8.72 -11.38 29.91
CA ARG A 62 10.19 -11.41 29.88
C ARG A 62 10.73 -12.79 29.49
N VAL A 63 10.13 -13.87 29.97
CA VAL A 63 10.49 -15.24 29.53
C VAL A 63 10.27 -15.41 28.02
N LYS A 64 9.15 -14.91 27.49
CA LYS A 64 8.89 -14.97 26.03
C LYS A 64 9.86 -14.11 25.23
N LEU A 65 10.20 -12.92 25.72
CA LEU A 65 11.22 -12.05 25.10
C LEU A 65 12.61 -12.71 25.14
N GLY A 66 12.94 -13.43 26.20
CA GLY A 66 14.15 -14.25 26.29
C GLY A 66 14.25 -15.24 25.14
N LYS A 67 13.19 -16.02 24.88
CA LYS A 67 13.15 -16.96 23.74
C LYS A 67 13.32 -16.28 22.38
N ILE A 68 12.77 -15.08 22.22
CA ILE A 68 12.93 -14.30 20.98
C ILE A 68 14.40 -13.89 20.82
N ALA A 69 15.04 -13.42 21.89
CA ALA A 69 16.44 -13.02 21.87
C ALA A 69 17.39 -14.22 21.67
N GLU A 70 17.15 -15.34 22.33
CA GLU A 70 17.94 -16.57 22.22
C GLU A 70 17.97 -17.15 20.81
N ASN A 71 16.95 -16.88 19.99
CA ASN A 71 16.83 -17.37 18.61
C ASN A 71 17.00 -16.25 17.58
N ASP A 72 17.48 -15.06 17.98
CA ASP A 72 17.61 -13.86 17.13
C ASP A 72 16.33 -13.46 16.37
N LEU A 73 15.16 -13.88 16.85
CA LEU A 73 13.88 -13.65 16.19
C LEU A 73 13.42 -12.19 16.28
N GLY A 74 14.13 -11.33 17.00
CA GLY A 74 13.86 -9.89 17.05
C GLY A 74 13.74 -9.27 15.65
N TYR A 75 14.55 -9.72 14.70
CA TYR A 75 14.49 -9.28 13.30
C TYR A 75 13.20 -9.72 12.58
N LEU A 76 12.65 -10.90 12.89
CA LEU A 76 11.36 -11.34 12.37
C LEU A 76 10.21 -10.47 12.90
N TYR A 77 10.25 -10.10 14.19
CA TYR A 77 9.28 -9.17 14.77
C TYR A 77 9.39 -7.76 14.18
N LEU A 78 10.61 -7.26 13.96
CA LEU A 78 10.84 -6.00 13.25
C LEU A 78 10.35 -6.06 11.80
N SER A 79 10.53 -7.18 11.12
CA SER A 79 10.01 -7.41 9.77
C SER A 79 8.49 -7.32 9.73
N ALA A 80 7.81 -7.96 10.68
CA ALA A 80 6.35 -7.87 10.81
C ALA A 80 5.89 -6.42 11.05
N PHE A 81 6.61 -5.66 11.89
CA PHE A 81 6.33 -4.23 12.10
C PHE A 81 6.50 -3.41 10.82
N VAL A 82 7.61 -3.58 10.09
CA VAL A 82 7.86 -2.89 8.81
C VAL A 82 6.81 -3.24 7.77
N MET A 83 6.42 -4.52 7.66
CA MET A 83 5.36 -4.93 6.74
C MET A 83 4.00 -4.33 7.11
N SER A 84 3.61 -4.36 8.39
CA SER A 84 2.38 -3.71 8.85
C SER A 84 2.40 -2.21 8.53
N ALA A 85 3.55 -1.56 8.76
CA ALA A 85 3.74 -0.16 8.47
C ALA A 85 3.61 0.16 6.97
N LEU A 86 4.17 -0.70 6.10
CA LEU A 86 4.07 -0.60 4.65
C LEU A 86 2.63 -0.78 4.18
N VAL A 87 1.92 -1.83 4.66
CA VAL A 87 0.52 -2.08 4.31
C VAL A 87 -0.32 -0.85 4.62
N GLN A 88 -0.15 -0.26 5.81
CA GLN A 88 -0.90 0.92 6.19
C GLN A 88 -0.57 2.12 5.29
N TRP A 89 0.72 2.34 4.98
CA TRP A 89 1.16 3.41 4.09
C TRP A 89 0.58 3.26 2.68
N LEU A 90 0.62 2.05 2.11
CA LEU A 90 0.07 1.76 0.78
C LEU A 90 -1.45 1.96 0.72
N ASN A 91 -2.16 1.64 1.81
CA ASN A 91 -3.62 1.83 1.88
C ASN A 91 -4.03 3.31 1.93
N VAL A 92 -3.23 4.16 2.57
CA VAL A 92 -3.55 5.61 2.65
C VAL A 92 -3.06 6.40 1.45
N TYR A 93 -2.06 5.91 0.71
CA TYR A 93 -1.45 6.66 -0.39
C TYR A 93 -2.45 7.05 -1.51
N PRO A 94 -3.37 6.18 -1.97
CA PRO A 94 -4.41 6.57 -2.94
C PRO A 94 -5.31 7.73 -2.49
N MET A 95 -5.45 7.96 -1.18
CA MET A 95 -6.26 9.06 -0.65
C MET A 95 -5.72 10.44 -1.06
N LEU A 96 -4.40 10.56 -1.28
CA LEU A 96 -3.76 11.77 -1.78
C LEU A 96 -4.25 12.19 -3.17
N PHE A 97 -4.67 11.22 -3.98
CA PHE A 97 -5.19 11.45 -5.33
C PHE A 97 -6.72 11.51 -5.35
N LYS A 98 -7.36 10.72 -4.48
CA LYS A 98 -8.82 10.69 -4.31
C LYS A 98 -9.41 12.08 -4.06
N GLN A 99 -8.78 12.84 -3.18
CA GLN A 99 -9.19 14.20 -2.85
C GLN A 99 -9.16 15.16 -4.04
N LYS A 100 -8.25 14.96 -4.99
CA LYS A 100 -8.11 15.85 -6.16
C LYS A 100 -9.30 15.74 -7.11
N LEU A 101 -10.08 14.67 -7.00
CA LEU A 101 -11.28 14.45 -7.79
C LEU A 101 -12.47 15.28 -7.29
N LEU A 102 -12.46 15.72 -6.02
CA LEU A 102 -13.47 16.58 -5.39
C LEU A 102 -14.93 16.17 -5.69
N ILE A 103 -15.17 14.87 -5.85
CA ILE A 103 -16.49 14.29 -6.09
C ILE A 103 -17.30 14.44 -4.82
N LYS A 104 -18.38 15.23 -4.90
CA LYS A 104 -19.32 15.41 -3.79
C LYS A 104 -20.05 14.10 -3.50
N GLY A 105 -20.16 13.76 -2.22
CA GLY A 105 -20.76 12.51 -1.76
C GLY A 105 -19.72 11.52 -1.25
N ASN A 106 -20.19 10.46 -0.62
CA ASN A 106 -19.30 9.50 0.03
C ASN A 106 -18.84 8.44 -0.96
N MET A 107 -17.79 8.73 -1.73
CA MET A 107 -17.02 7.69 -2.41
C MET A 107 -16.31 6.83 -1.36
N ARG A 108 -17.03 5.90 -0.72
CA ARG A 108 -16.48 5.03 0.32
C ARG A 108 -15.46 4.05 -0.27
N ALA A 109 -15.75 3.54 -1.46
CA ALA A 109 -14.90 2.55 -2.12
C ALA A 109 -13.65 3.17 -2.77
N ASN A 110 -12.55 2.42 -2.75
CA ASN A 110 -11.37 2.64 -3.57
C ASN A 110 -11.61 2.08 -4.97
N MET A 111 -12.57 2.69 -5.69
CA MET A 111 -12.95 2.28 -7.04
C MET A 111 -11.95 2.77 -8.08
N CYS A 112 -11.86 2.06 -9.22
CA CYS A 112 -11.22 2.58 -10.43
C CYS A 112 -12.27 3.23 -11.34
N PHE A 113 -11.90 4.30 -12.01
CA PHE A 113 -12.72 4.96 -13.03
C PHE A 113 -12.43 4.41 -14.42
N PHE A 114 -13.48 4.22 -15.20
CA PHE A 114 -13.38 3.68 -16.54
C PHE A 114 -14.00 4.66 -17.54
N LYS A 115 -13.50 4.64 -18.77
CA LYS A 115 -14.03 5.38 -19.92
C LYS A 115 -14.37 4.42 -21.04
N MET A 116 -15.36 4.79 -21.84
CA MET A 116 -15.63 4.09 -23.10
C MET A 116 -14.67 4.58 -24.18
N CYS A 117 -14.00 3.66 -24.87
CA CYS A 117 -13.27 3.92 -26.10
C CYS A 117 -14.28 4.07 -27.25
N VAL A 118 -14.95 5.22 -27.33
CA VAL A 118 -15.85 5.53 -28.46
C VAL A 118 -15.17 6.52 -29.40
N ALA A 119 -15.09 6.17 -30.68
CA ALA A 119 -15.03 7.17 -31.74
C ALA A 119 -16.48 7.60 -32.08
N GLY A 120 -17.07 8.46 -31.25
CA GLY A 120 -18.39 9.08 -31.49
C GLY A 120 -19.61 8.12 -31.47
N PRO A 121 -20.84 8.65 -31.60
CA PRO A 121 -22.06 7.84 -31.64
C PRO A 121 -22.16 7.12 -32.99
N ALA A 122 -21.52 5.96 -33.11
CA ALA A 122 -21.61 5.15 -34.31
C ALA A 122 -22.82 4.21 -34.21
N THR A 123 -23.94 4.68 -34.74
CA THR A 123 -25.01 3.87 -35.31
C THR A 123 -24.43 2.62 -35.99
N GLY A 124 -24.59 1.45 -35.38
CA GLY A 124 -24.34 0.14 -36.01
C GLY A 124 -22.94 -0.49 -35.86
N LYS A 125 -22.06 -0.03 -34.96
CA LYS A 125 -20.75 -0.68 -34.70
C LYS A 125 -20.72 -1.48 -33.38
N PRO A 126 -19.86 -2.53 -33.26
CA PRO A 126 -19.80 -3.39 -32.08
C PRO A 126 -19.53 -2.59 -30.80
N THR A 127 -20.07 -3.09 -29.68
CA THR A 127 -20.02 -2.47 -28.35
C THR A 127 -18.63 -1.89 -28.04
N PRO A 128 -18.51 -0.60 -27.68
CA PRO A 128 -17.22 0.04 -27.45
C PRO A 128 -16.50 -0.59 -26.24
N TYR A 129 -15.17 -0.73 -26.34
CA TYR A 129 -14.36 -1.21 -25.22
C TYR A 129 -14.43 -0.24 -24.04
N VAL A 130 -14.52 -0.77 -22.84
CA VAL A 130 -14.41 -0.01 -21.60
C VAL A 130 -13.00 -0.20 -21.06
N VAL A 131 -12.24 0.89 -20.95
CA VAL A 131 -10.85 0.87 -20.47
C VAL A 131 -10.73 1.73 -19.21
N MET A 132 -9.76 1.39 -18.37
CA MET A 132 -9.44 2.23 -17.20
C MET A 132 -8.95 3.60 -17.68
N GLU A 133 -9.39 4.68 -17.05
CA GLU A 133 -8.86 6.01 -17.36
C GLU A 133 -7.42 6.10 -16.81
N GLU A 134 -6.47 6.39 -17.67
CA GLU A 134 -5.05 6.49 -17.33
C GLU A 134 -4.54 7.93 -17.39
N GLU A 135 -5.34 8.89 -17.85
CA GLU A 135 -4.91 10.26 -18.04
C GLU A 135 -5.34 11.20 -16.91
N GLY A 136 -4.51 12.22 -16.68
CA GLY A 136 -4.76 13.29 -15.70
C GLY A 136 -4.96 12.79 -14.27
N VAL A 137 -5.70 13.59 -13.48
CA VAL A 137 -5.94 13.34 -12.05
C VAL A 137 -6.64 11.99 -11.80
N VAL A 138 -7.55 11.61 -12.69
CA VAL A 138 -8.24 10.30 -12.63
C VAL A 138 -7.24 9.17 -12.85
N GLY A 139 -6.38 9.31 -13.85
CA GLY A 139 -5.28 8.39 -14.12
C GLY A 139 -4.35 8.21 -12.93
N GLU A 140 -3.95 9.30 -12.27
CA GLU A 140 -3.11 9.23 -11.07
C GLU A 140 -3.78 8.40 -9.96
N TYR A 141 -5.06 8.66 -9.68
CA TYR A 141 -5.84 7.92 -8.69
C TYR A 141 -6.01 6.44 -9.08
N ASN A 142 -6.33 6.15 -10.33
CA ASN A 142 -6.46 4.78 -10.84
C ASN A 142 -5.15 4.00 -10.74
N ARG A 143 -4.01 4.60 -11.12
CA ARG A 143 -2.69 3.97 -10.99
C ARG A 143 -2.31 3.74 -9.53
N ALA A 144 -2.64 4.68 -8.63
CA ALA A 144 -2.44 4.48 -7.20
C ALA A 144 -3.24 3.27 -6.68
N ASN A 145 -4.51 3.13 -7.06
CA ASN A 145 -5.31 1.95 -6.69
C ASN A 145 -4.80 0.66 -7.35
N ARG A 146 -4.43 0.68 -8.65
CA ARG A 146 -3.90 -0.50 -9.33
C ARG A 146 -2.59 -0.98 -8.69
N SER A 147 -1.70 -0.07 -8.31
CA SER A 147 -0.48 -0.42 -7.58
C SER A 147 -0.78 -1.10 -6.24
N MET A 148 -1.82 -0.66 -5.53
CA MET A 148 -2.28 -1.28 -4.29
C MET A 148 -2.89 -2.67 -4.54
N PHE A 149 -3.70 -2.85 -5.59
CA PHE A 149 -4.20 -4.17 -5.98
C PHE A 149 -3.08 -5.14 -6.35
N HIS A 150 -2.09 -4.68 -7.14
CA HIS A 150 -0.90 -5.47 -7.46
C HIS A 150 -0.13 -5.89 -6.20
N PHE A 151 -0.04 -5.02 -5.19
CA PHE A 151 0.54 -5.40 -3.90
C PHE A 151 -0.25 -6.54 -3.24
N ASN A 152 -1.58 -6.42 -3.17
CA ASN A 152 -2.44 -7.41 -2.54
C ASN A 152 -2.37 -8.79 -3.26
N GLU A 153 -2.32 -8.79 -4.59
CA GLU A 153 -2.17 -9.98 -5.42
C GLU A 153 -0.88 -10.77 -5.11
N ASN A 154 0.19 -10.08 -4.71
CA ASN A 154 1.50 -10.70 -4.44
C ASN A 154 1.77 -10.91 -2.94
N LEU A 155 0.97 -10.32 -2.04
CA LEU A 155 1.25 -10.29 -0.60
C LEU A 155 1.29 -11.68 0.03
N GLY A 156 0.45 -12.62 -0.43
CA GLY A 156 0.36 -13.96 0.14
C GLY A 156 1.70 -14.73 0.10
N GLY A 157 2.35 -14.74 -1.07
CA GLY A 157 3.65 -15.40 -1.24
C GLY A 157 4.74 -14.74 -0.39
N VAL A 158 4.76 -13.40 -0.34
CA VAL A 158 5.73 -12.64 0.47
C VAL A 158 5.60 -12.96 1.95
N LEU A 159 4.38 -12.98 2.50
CA LEU A 159 4.16 -13.26 3.92
C LEU A 159 4.55 -14.69 4.29
N LEU A 160 4.21 -15.66 3.44
CA LEU A 160 4.59 -17.06 3.66
C LEU A 160 6.12 -17.22 3.70
N ASN A 161 6.80 -16.69 2.69
CA ASN A 161 8.26 -16.77 2.60
C ASN A 161 8.95 -15.98 3.72
N LEU A 162 8.41 -14.82 4.12
CA LEU A 162 8.92 -14.06 5.26
C LEU A 162 8.87 -14.87 6.56
N LEU A 163 7.76 -15.53 6.86
CA LEU A 163 7.63 -16.29 8.11
C LEU A 163 8.62 -17.46 8.15
N LEU A 164 8.77 -18.19 7.05
CA LEU A 164 9.68 -19.33 6.96
C LEU A 164 11.15 -18.89 6.93
N ALA A 165 11.50 -17.95 6.04
CA ALA A 165 12.86 -17.46 5.92
C ALA A 165 13.30 -16.68 7.17
N GLY A 166 12.44 -15.87 7.76
CA GLY A 166 12.77 -15.09 8.96
C GLY A 166 12.85 -15.91 10.24
N PHE A 167 12.33 -17.14 10.26
CA PHE A 167 12.57 -18.08 11.34
C PHE A 167 13.98 -18.69 11.26
N VAL A 168 14.46 -19.01 10.06
CA VAL A 168 15.76 -19.67 9.86
C VAL A 168 16.91 -18.66 9.68
N PHE A 169 16.64 -17.53 9.02
CA PHE A 169 17.60 -16.47 8.68
C PHE A 169 17.05 -15.09 9.10
N PRO A 170 16.94 -14.78 10.40
CA PRO A 170 16.18 -13.60 10.87
C PRO A 170 16.69 -12.27 10.31
N LEU A 171 17.99 -12.00 10.42
CA LEU A 171 18.58 -10.75 9.94
C LEU A 171 18.54 -10.62 8.40
N PRO A 172 18.97 -11.61 7.60
CA PRO A 172 18.84 -11.54 6.14
C PRO A 172 17.41 -11.36 5.64
N ALA A 173 16.43 -12.04 6.25
CA ALA A 173 15.02 -11.87 5.92
C ALA A 173 14.53 -10.45 6.23
N PHE A 174 14.95 -9.87 7.35
CA PHE A 174 14.64 -8.48 7.69
C PHE A 174 15.19 -7.49 6.66
N VAL A 175 16.43 -7.66 6.22
CA VAL A 175 17.02 -6.83 5.15
C VAL A 175 16.18 -6.93 3.88
N CYS A 176 15.76 -8.14 3.49
CA CYS A 176 14.89 -8.34 2.32
C CYS A 176 13.55 -7.60 2.49
N VAL A 177 12.94 -7.63 3.68
CA VAL A 177 11.67 -6.91 3.94
C VAL A 177 11.84 -5.40 3.86
N VAL A 178 12.96 -4.85 4.33
CA VAL A 178 13.25 -3.41 4.19
C VAL A 178 13.41 -3.04 2.72
N VAL A 179 14.17 -3.82 1.94
CA VAL A 179 14.34 -3.60 0.50
C VAL A 179 13.00 -3.72 -0.24
N PHE A 180 12.21 -4.73 0.09
CA PHE A 180 10.86 -4.92 -0.44
C PHE A 180 9.97 -3.72 -0.13
N ALA A 181 9.96 -3.23 1.12
CA ALA A 181 9.14 -2.09 1.52
C ALA A 181 9.53 -0.81 0.79
N LEU A 182 10.83 -0.52 0.66
CA LEU A 182 11.33 0.62 -0.12
C LEU A 182 10.96 0.47 -1.60
N GLY A 183 11.16 -0.71 -2.18
CA GLY A 183 10.75 -1.04 -3.55
C GLY A 183 9.26 -0.80 -3.79
N ARG A 184 8.40 -1.22 -2.86
CA ARG A 184 6.95 -1.00 -2.92
C ARG A 184 6.55 0.47 -2.80
N VAL A 185 7.22 1.24 -1.94
CA VAL A 185 7.01 2.69 -1.86
C VAL A 185 7.40 3.35 -3.17
N LEU A 186 8.59 3.07 -3.71
CA LEU A 186 9.06 3.60 -4.98
C LEU A 186 8.14 3.22 -6.15
N HIS A 187 7.69 1.97 -6.19
CA HIS A 187 6.73 1.47 -7.18
C HIS A 187 5.42 2.27 -7.11
N GLN A 188 4.84 2.41 -5.91
CA GLN A 188 3.59 3.11 -5.70
C GLN A 188 3.68 4.60 -6.10
N VAL A 189 4.74 5.28 -5.66
CA VAL A 189 4.96 6.71 -5.96
C VAL A 189 5.21 6.91 -7.46
N GLY A 190 6.11 6.10 -8.03
CA GLY A 190 6.47 6.16 -9.43
C GLY A 190 5.29 5.88 -10.34
N TYR A 191 4.46 4.88 -10.02
CA TYR A 191 3.31 4.55 -10.85
C TYR A 191 2.24 5.63 -10.79
N ALA A 192 1.85 6.08 -9.58
CA ALA A 192 0.78 7.04 -9.41
C ALA A 192 1.12 8.39 -10.06
N SER A 193 2.31 8.93 -9.74
CA SER A 193 2.67 10.31 -10.12
C SER A 193 3.41 10.41 -11.45
N GLY A 194 4.18 9.38 -11.81
CA GLY A 194 5.05 9.39 -12.99
C GLY A 194 4.47 8.71 -14.23
N GLY A 195 3.35 8.00 -14.09
CA GLY A 195 2.75 7.24 -15.18
C GLY A 195 3.38 5.86 -15.36
N TYR A 196 3.02 5.19 -16.47
CA TYR A 196 3.54 3.86 -16.79
C TYR A 196 5.06 3.89 -17.02
N GLY A 197 5.75 2.81 -16.63
CA GLY A 197 7.22 2.69 -16.72
C GLY A 197 8.00 3.31 -15.55
N LYS A 198 7.52 4.41 -14.93
CA LYS A 198 8.20 5.02 -13.77
C LYS A 198 8.18 4.17 -12.50
N HIS A 199 7.35 3.14 -12.46
CA HIS A 199 7.27 2.17 -11.37
C HIS A 199 8.32 1.05 -11.45
N ALA A 200 8.97 0.88 -12.61
CA ALA A 200 9.84 -0.26 -12.89
C ALA A 200 11.02 -0.39 -11.91
N PRO A 201 11.74 0.68 -11.49
CA PRO A 201 12.81 0.53 -10.51
C PRO A 201 12.33 -0.03 -9.16
N GLY A 202 11.18 0.45 -8.68
CA GLY A 202 10.56 -0.07 -7.46
C GLY A 202 10.08 -1.51 -7.62
N PHE A 203 9.57 -1.87 -8.80
CA PHE A 203 9.21 -3.25 -9.14
C PHE A 203 10.42 -4.18 -9.06
N MET A 204 11.55 -3.81 -9.66
CA MET A 204 12.76 -4.63 -9.65
C MET A 204 13.30 -4.87 -8.25
N LEU A 205 13.30 -3.84 -7.38
CA LEU A 205 13.69 -4.00 -5.97
C LEU A 205 12.75 -4.94 -5.21
N THR A 206 11.45 -4.82 -5.47
CA THR A 206 10.43 -5.71 -4.89
C THR A 206 10.69 -7.16 -5.30
N MET A 207 10.88 -7.41 -6.60
CA MET A 207 11.14 -8.74 -7.15
C MET A 207 12.43 -9.36 -6.60
N LEU A 208 13.52 -8.57 -6.55
CA LEU A 208 14.79 -9.04 -5.99
C LEU A 208 14.62 -9.52 -4.55
N ALA A 209 13.98 -8.71 -3.70
CA ALA A 209 13.74 -9.09 -2.31
C ALA A 209 12.85 -10.34 -2.18
N MET A 210 11.84 -10.48 -3.03
CA MET A 210 10.97 -11.66 -3.07
C MET A 210 11.76 -12.93 -3.41
N PHE A 211 12.56 -12.89 -4.47
CA PHE A 211 13.37 -14.05 -4.88
C PHE A 211 14.46 -14.39 -3.88
N CYS A 212 15.03 -13.40 -3.17
CA CYS A 212 15.94 -13.68 -2.07
C CYS A 212 15.23 -14.41 -0.92
N LEU A 213 14.01 -14.01 -0.55
CA LEU A 213 13.21 -14.71 0.47
C LEU A 213 12.90 -16.15 0.04
N GLU A 214 12.47 -16.35 -1.21
CA GLU A 214 12.22 -17.68 -1.78
C GLU A 214 13.48 -18.56 -1.77
N GLY A 215 14.62 -18.01 -2.19
CA GLY A 215 15.91 -18.69 -2.16
C GLY A 215 16.31 -19.11 -0.75
N MET A 216 16.09 -18.26 0.26
CA MET A 216 16.33 -18.62 1.65
C MET A 216 15.46 -19.80 2.10
N VAL A 217 14.15 -19.79 1.79
CA VAL A 217 13.26 -20.92 2.10
C VAL A 217 13.73 -22.21 1.43
N LEU A 218 14.15 -22.15 0.16
CA LEU A 218 14.68 -23.30 -0.56
C LEU A 218 15.96 -23.85 0.10
N ILE A 219 16.90 -22.97 0.45
CA ILE A 219 18.16 -23.36 1.09
C ILE A 219 17.91 -23.98 2.48
N ALA A 220 16.97 -23.43 3.26
CA ALA A 220 16.55 -24.06 4.52
C ALA A 220 16.01 -25.48 4.30
N ALA A 221 15.16 -25.69 3.28
CA ALA A 221 14.62 -27.00 2.96
C ALA A 221 15.72 -28.00 2.55
N LEU A 222 16.66 -27.59 1.68
CA LEU A 222 17.79 -28.43 1.27
C LEU A 222 18.70 -28.81 2.44
N GLY A 223 18.99 -27.86 3.33
CA GLY A 223 19.74 -28.14 4.57
C GLY A 223 19.00 -29.10 5.49
N ALA A 224 17.68 -28.95 5.66
CA ALA A 224 16.87 -29.86 6.47
C ALA A 224 16.83 -31.30 5.90
N PHE A 225 17.02 -31.46 4.59
CA PHE A 225 17.13 -32.78 3.94
C PHE A 225 18.56 -33.33 3.86
N GLY A 226 19.56 -32.63 4.39
CA GLY A 226 20.96 -33.06 4.37
C GLY A 226 21.60 -33.00 2.98
N VAL A 227 21.09 -32.15 2.09
CA VAL A 227 21.66 -31.94 0.74
C VAL A 227 22.84 -30.94 0.80
N LEU A 228 22.87 -30.09 1.83
CA LEU A 228 23.91 -29.10 2.10
C LEU A 228 24.76 -29.50 3.31
#